data_AF-A0A8T4HZ25-F1
#
_entry.id   AF-A0A8T4HZ25-F1
#
_cell.length_a   1.000
_cell.length_b   1.000
_cell.length_c   1.000
_cell.angle_alpha   90.00
_cell.angle_beta   90.00
_cell.angle_gamma   90.00
#
_symmetry.space_group_name_H-M   'P 1'
#
loop_
_entity.id
_entity.type
_entity.pdbx_description
1 polymer ?
#
loop_
_entity_poly.entity_id
_entity_poly.type
_entity_poly.pdbx_seq_one_letter_code
_entity_poly.pdbx_strand_id
1 'polypeptide(L)'
;MRVGAFVLGAQFPGQGQGEALDRAVSTAQAAEEAGLADVWLAEHHFVSYGVCPSAVTLAALLLGRTRHIGVGTAVSVLPNAHPVALGEQTALLHLLSEGRFTLGVGRGGPWVDLE
;
A
#
# COMPACT_ATOMS: atom_id res chain seq x y z
N MET A 1 1.94 7.93 -21.87
CA MET A 1 1.89 6.59 -21.23
C MET A 1 2.11 6.79 -19.74
N ARG A 2 1.29 6.18 -18.87
CA ARG A 2 1.41 6.28 -17.41
C ARG A 2 1.92 4.95 -16.87
N VAL A 3 2.98 4.95 -16.07
CA VAL A 3 3.65 3.75 -15.55
C VAL A 3 3.76 3.86 -14.04
N GLY A 4 3.45 2.78 -13.33
CA GLY A 4 3.56 2.71 -11.87
C GLY A 4 4.33 1.47 -11.40
N ALA A 5 4.79 1.51 -10.16
CA ALA A 5 5.47 0.41 -9.50
C ALA A 5 4.50 -0.33 -8.55
N PHE A 6 4.55 -1.65 -8.55
CA PHE A 6 3.85 -2.47 -7.56
C PHE A 6 4.80 -2.85 -6.42
N VAL A 7 4.38 -2.63 -5.18
CA VAL A 7 5.18 -2.86 -3.98
C VAL A 7 4.51 -3.93 -3.13
N LEU A 8 5.11 -5.12 -3.14
CA LEU A 8 4.59 -6.30 -2.44
C LEU A 8 4.92 -6.31 -0.93
N GLY A 9 6.05 -5.72 -0.53
CA GLY A 9 6.54 -5.82 0.85
C GLY A 9 6.97 -7.23 1.24
N ALA A 10 7.56 -7.99 0.31
CA ALA A 10 7.98 -9.37 0.56
C ALA A 10 9.14 -9.47 1.56
N GLN A 11 9.09 -10.46 2.46
CA GLN A 11 10.18 -10.80 3.37
C GLN A 11 11.01 -11.95 2.78
N PHE A 12 12.30 -11.70 2.52
CA PHE A 12 13.22 -12.74 2.03
C PHE A 12 13.88 -13.52 3.18
N PRO A 13 14.42 -14.74 2.92
CA PRO A 13 15.13 -15.51 3.93
C PRO A 13 16.25 -14.70 4.62
N GLY A 14 16.28 -14.74 5.94
CA GLY A 14 17.25 -14.00 6.76
C GLY A 14 16.89 -12.54 7.05
N GLN A 15 15.80 -12.00 6.49
CA GLN A 15 15.36 -10.63 6.75
C GLN A 15 14.34 -10.53 7.88
N GLY A 16 14.36 -9.40 8.58
CA GLY A 16 13.28 -9.01 9.49
C GLY A 16 12.09 -8.40 8.74
N GLN A 17 10.89 -8.45 9.34
CA GLN A 17 9.70 -7.81 8.75
C GLN A 17 9.85 -6.30 8.65
N GLY A 18 10.49 -5.66 9.63
CA GLY A 18 10.81 -4.22 9.59
C GLY A 18 11.67 -3.86 8.37
N GLU A 19 12.69 -4.67 8.06
CA GLU A 19 13.54 -4.46 6.87
C GLU A 19 12.74 -4.55 5.56
N ALA A 20 11.76 -5.46 5.49
CA ALA A 20 10.88 -5.55 4.33
C ALA A 20 9.97 -4.32 4.16
N LEU A 21 9.47 -3.77 5.27
CA LEU A 21 8.67 -2.54 5.26
C LEU A 21 9.51 -1.30 4.94
N ASP A 22 10.72 -1.19 5.51
CA ASP A 22 11.65 -0.11 5.20
C ASP A 22 12.00 -0.10 3.71
N ARG A 23 12.23 -1.29 3.13
CA ARG A 23 12.44 -1.44 1.69
C ARG A 23 11.21 -1.05 0.87
N ALA A 24 10.00 -1.34 1.33
CA ALA A 24 8.79 -0.90 0.66
C ALA A 24 8.70 0.63 0.60
N VAL A 25 9.06 1.31 1.71
CA VAL A 25 9.12 2.78 1.77
C VAL A 25 10.18 3.33 0.83
N SER A 26 11.41 2.80 0.89
CA SER A 26 12.50 3.27 0.03
C SER A 26 12.20 3.03 -1.46
N THR A 27 11.52 1.94 -1.80
CA THR A 27 11.09 1.64 -3.17
C THR A 27 10.11 2.69 -3.68
N ALA A 28 9.16 3.12 -2.86
CA ALA A 28 8.20 4.15 -3.26
C ALA A 28 8.86 5.52 -3.46
N GLN A 29 9.83 5.87 -2.62
CA GLN A 29 10.61 7.10 -2.78
C GLN A 29 11.48 7.07 -4.04
N ALA A 30 12.18 5.95 -4.27
CA ALA A 30 12.96 5.75 -5.49
C ALA A 30 12.07 5.77 -6.75
N ALA A 31 10.84 5.27 -6.67
CA ALA A 31 9.89 5.32 -7.77
C ALA A 31 9.52 6.77 -8.12
N GLU A 32 9.30 7.63 -7.11
CA GLU A 32 9.07 9.06 -7.30
C GLU A 32 10.29 9.74 -7.96
N GLU A 33 11.49 9.48 -7.45
CA GLU A 33 12.73 10.02 -8.00
C GLU A 33 12.99 9.58 -9.45
N ALA A 34 12.56 8.37 -9.80
CA ALA A 34 12.64 7.84 -11.17
C ALA A 34 11.56 8.38 -12.12
N GLY A 35 10.62 9.20 -11.63
CA GLY A 35 9.55 9.79 -12.44
C GLY A 35 8.40 8.83 -12.76
N LEU A 36 8.23 7.76 -11.98
CA LEU A 36 7.04 6.90 -12.06
C LEU A 36 5.80 7.68 -11.58
N ALA A 37 4.65 7.35 -12.15
CA ALA A 37 3.43 8.07 -11.90
C ALA A 37 2.69 7.60 -10.63
N ASP A 38 2.86 6.33 -10.26
CA ASP A 38 2.16 5.68 -9.16
C ASP A 38 3.02 4.66 -8.44
N VAL A 39 2.72 4.45 -7.16
CA VAL A 39 3.05 3.23 -6.42
C VAL A 39 1.77 2.55 -5.94
N TRP A 40 1.73 1.22 -6.08
CA TRP A 40 0.58 0.39 -5.74
C TRP A 40 0.97 -0.63 -4.66
N LEU A 41 0.28 -0.58 -3.52
CA LEU A 41 0.65 -1.30 -2.31
C LEU A 41 -0.19 -2.57 -2.14
N ALA A 42 0.47 -3.70 -1.96
CA ALA A 42 -0.20 -4.96 -1.64
C ALA A 42 -0.56 -5.03 -0.14
N GLU A 43 -1.68 -5.67 0.17
CA GLU A 43 -2.09 -6.00 1.53
C GLU A 43 -2.08 -7.51 1.72
N HIS A 44 -1.48 -7.98 2.81
CA HIS A 44 -1.36 -9.41 3.13
C HIS A 44 -1.32 -9.58 4.65
N HIS A 45 -1.93 -10.65 5.15
CA HIS A 45 -1.95 -10.96 6.58
C HIS A 45 -1.27 -12.30 6.86
N PHE A 46 -0.46 -12.33 7.91
CA PHE A 46 0.13 -13.56 8.46
C PHE A 46 0.98 -14.42 7.50
N VAL A 47 1.49 -13.86 6.41
CA VAL A 47 2.33 -14.55 5.42
C VAL A 47 3.61 -13.79 5.10
N SER A 48 4.72 -14.49 4.84
CA SER A 48 6.00 -13.86 4.48
C SER A 48 6.04 -13.35 3.04
N TYR A 49 5.08 -13.76 2.19
CA TYR A 49 4.94 -13.30 0.81
C TYR A 49 4.75 -11.77 0.72
N GLY A 50 4.08 -11.17 1.71
CA GLY A 50 3.96 -9.73 1.88
C GLY A 50 3.67 -9.42 3.34
N VAL A 51 4.45 -8.52 3.96
CA VAL A 51 4.35 -8.24 5.41
C VAL A 51 3.60 -6.96 5.74
N CYS A 52 2.89 -6.37 4.77
CA CYS A 52 2.08 -5.17 4.98
C CYS A 52 0.62 -5.55 5.30
N PRO A 53 0.19 -5.49 6.58
CA PRO A 53 -1.18 -5.83 6.95
C PRO A 53 -2.18 -4.69 6.74
N SER A 54 -1.72 -3.48 6.45
CA SER A 54 -2.59 -2.33 6.17
C SER A 54 -2.00 -1.48 5.06
N ALA A 55 -2.48 -1.72 3.84
CA ALA A 55 -2.04 -0.94 2.68
C ALA A 55 -2.46 0.53 2.79
N VAL A 56 -3.61 0.82 3.42
CA VAL A 56 -4.09 2.19 3.69
C VAL A 56 -3.18 2.94 4.65
N THR A 57 -2.71 2.29 5.73
CA THR A 57 -1.79 2.91 6.69
C THR A 57 -0.42 3.16 6.05
N LEU A 58 0.10 2.22 5.27
CA LEU A 58 1.34 2.42 4.53
C LEU A 58 1.19 3.54 3.48
N ALA A 59 0.05 3.61 2.80
CA ALA A 59 -0.25 4.69 1.86
C ALA A 59 -0.23 6.06 2.55
N ALA A 60 -0.85 6.18 3.73
CA ALA A 60 -0.84 7.41 4.51
C ALA A 60 0.61 7.88 4.82
N LEU A 61 1.47 6.96 5.24
CA LEU A 61 2.89 7.24 5.47
C LEU A 61 3.57 7.74 4.19
N LEU A 62 3.38 7.05 3.07
CA LEU A 62 4.00 7.39 1.80
C LEU A 62 3.51 8.73 1.25
N LEU A 63 2.23 9.04 1.38
CA LEU A 63 1.67 10.33 0.98
C LEU A 63 2.32 11.49 1.75
N GLY A 64 2.68 11.30 3.02
CA GLY A 64 3.43 12.28 3.81
C GLY A 64 4.94 12.30 3.53
N ARG A 65 5.50 11.27 2.90
CA ARG A 65 6.94 11.12 2.60
C ARG A 65 7.30 11.41 1.15
N THR A 66 6.30 11.66 0.30
CA THR A 66 6.42 11.93 -1.14
C THR A 66 5.69 13.22 -1.48
N ARG A 67 5.96 13.80 -2.65
CA ARG A 67 5.42 15.12 -3.03
C ARG A 67 4.45 15.08 -4.19
N HIS A 68 4.62 14.18 -5.15
CA HIS A 68 3.92 14.21 -6.43
C HIS A 68 3.52 12.84 -6.96
N ILE A 69 4.17 11.74 -6.54
CA ILE A 69 3.75 10.40 -6.95
C ILE A 69 2.34 10.08 -6.43
N GLY A 70 1.55 9.39 -7.27
CA GLY A 70 0.28 8.78 -6.85
C GLY A 70 0.53 7.57 -5.95
N VAL A 71 -0.33 7.37 -4.96
CA VAL A 71 -0.22 6.24 -4.03
C VAL A 71 -1.56 5.53 -4.00
N GLY A 72 -1.57 4.22 -4.29
CA GLY A 72 -2.78 3.44 -4.28
C GLY A 72 -2.63 2.09 -3.62
N THR A 73 -3.76 1.47 -3.29
CA THR A 73 -3.81 0.10 -2.78
C THR A 73 -4.11 -0.86 -3.93
N ALA A 74 -3.49 -2.03 -3.93
CA ALA A 74 -3.65 -3.08 -4.95
C ALA A 74 -3.47 -4.46 -4.30
N VAL A 75 -4.39 -4.90 -3.43
CA VAL A 75 -5.65 -4.25 -3.08
C VAL A 75 -5.77 -4.14 -1.56
N SER A 76 -6.60 -3.22 -1.08
CA SER A 76 -7.16 -3.36 0.28
C SER A 76 -8.20 -4.49 0.27
N VAL A 77 -8.13 -5.38 1.27
CA VAL A 77 -9.01 -6.54 1.37
C VAL A 77 -10.35 -6.09 1.94
N LEU A 78 -11.31 -5.83 1.06
CA LEU A 78 -12.57 -5.15 1.39
C LEU A 78 -13.38 -5.84 2.51
N PRO A 79 -13.46 -7.18 2.59
CA PRO A 79 -14.18 -7.85 3.67
C PRO A 79 -13.57 -7.67 5.07
N ASN A 80 -12.31 -7.28 5.17
CA ASN A 80 -11.58 -7.24 6.45
C ASN A 80 -11.72 -5.91 7.21
N ALA A 81 -12.41 -4.92 6.62
CA ALA A 81 -12.57 -3.60 7.21
C ALA A 81 -14.05 -3.20 7.29
N HIS A 82 -14.40 -2.45 8.34
CA HIS A 82 -15.73 -1.83 8.39
C HIS A 82 -15.86 -0.81 7.24
N PRO A 83 -16.90 -0.91 6.39
CA PRO A 83 -16.96 -0.14 5.15
C PRO A 83 -17.01 1.38 5.39
N VAL A 84 -17.66 1.84 6.46
CA VAL A 84 -17.67 3.26 6.83
C VAL A 84 -16.27 3.73 7.23
N ALA A 85 -15.53 2.93 7.99
CA ALA A 85 -14.19 3.31 8.45
C ALA A 85 -13.21 3.37 7.26
N LEU A 86 -13.27 2.40 6.35
CA LEU A 86 -12.46 2.41 5.12
C LEU A 86 -12.83 3.60 4.22
N GLY A 87 -14.11 3.94 4.13
CA GLY A 87 -14.61 5.12 3.40
C GLY A 87 -14.08 6.43 3.97
N GLU A 88 -14.15 6.60 5.29
CA GLU A 88 -13.63 7.78 6.00
C GLU A 88 -12.11 7.94 5.80
N GLN A 89 -11.35 6.85 5.97
CA GLN A 89 -9.91 6.85 5.73
C GLN A 89 -9.57 7.21 4.29
N THR A 90 -10.29 6.63 3.32
CA THR A 90 -10.08 6.90 1.89
C THR A 90 -10.37 8.35 1.54
N ALA A 91 -11.50 8.89 2.01
CA ALA A 91 -11.86 10.28 1.77
C ALA A 91 -10.83 11.24 2.37
N LEU A 92 -10.38 10.97 3.60
CA LEU A 92 -9.36 11.76 4.26
C LEU A 92 -8.04 11.78 3.48
N LEU A 93 -7.53 10.60 3.09
CA LEU A 93 -6.28 10.48 2.35
C LEU A 93 -6.40 11.11 0.97
N HIS A 94 -7.50 10.91 0.26
CA HIS A 94 -7.72 11.51 -1.06
C HIS A 94 -7.73 13.04 -0.98
N LEU A 95 -8.47 13.62 -0.04
CA LEU A 95 -8.57 15.08 0.10
C LEU A 95 -7.25 15.72 0.57
N LEU A 96 -6.60 15.16 1.59
CA LEU A 96 -5.35 15.74 2.14
C LEU A 96 -4.14 15.54 1.22
N SER A 97 -4.19 14.55 0.33
CA SER A 97 -3.14 14.35 -0.66
C SER A 97 -3.39 15.08 -1.98
N GLU A 98 -4.40 15.95 -2.04
CA GLU A 98 -4.80 16.67 -3.26
C GLU A 98 -5.09 15.71 -4.42
N GLY A 99 -5.75 14.58 -4.11
CA GLY A 99 -6.16 13.57 -5.07
C GLY A 99 -5.10 12.53 -5.43
N ARG A 100 -3.93 12.52 -4.76
CA ARG A 100 -2.88 11.52 -5.04
C ARG A 100 -3.20 10.11 -4.51
N PHE A 101 -4.14 9.98 -3.58
CA PHE A 101 -4.57 8.66 -3.09
C PHE A 101 -5.65 8.02 -3.96
N THR A 102 -5.45 6.74 -4.32
CA THR A 102 -6.45 5.90 -4.99
C THR A 102 -6.71 4.61 -4.22
N LEU A 103 -7.95 4.38 -3.80
CA LEU A 103 -8.36 3.11 -3.17
C LEU A 103 -8.60 2.04 -4.25
N GLY A 104 -7.73 1.02 -4.30
CA GLY A 104 -8.00 -0.21 -5.02
C GLY A 104 -8.48 -1.30 -4.07
N VAL A 105 -9.58 -1.96 -4.41
CA VAL A 105 -10.23 -2.96 -3.56
C VAL A 105 -10.28 -4.33 -4.23
N GLY A 106 -10.26 -5.38 -3.44
CA GLY A 106 -10.54 -6.73 -3.88
C GLY A 106 -11.10 -7.59 -2.75
N ARG A 107 -11.51 -8.81 -3.10
CA ARG A 107 -12.20 -9.71 -2.16
C ARG A 107 -11.25 -10.48 -1.21
N GLY A 108 -9.94 -10.40 -1.41
CA GLY A 108 -8.97 -11.31 -0.80
C GLY A 108 -8.78 -12.58 -1.63
N GLY A 109 -7.65 -13.26 -1.44
CA GLY A 109 -7.20 -14.38 -2.28
C GLY A 109 -6.72 -15.61 -1.52
N PRO A 110 -5.94 -15.48 -0.42
CA PRO A 110 -5.62 -16.59 0.48
C PRO A 110 -6.53 -16.61 1.71
N TRP A 111 -7.03 -17.79 2.06
CA TRP A 111 -7.93 -18.03 3.21
C TRP A 111 -7.31 -17.78 4.59
N VAL A 112 -5.99 -17.57 4.66
CA VAL A 112 -5.26 -17.20 5.89
C VAL A 112 -5.75 -15.85 6.45
N ASP A 113 -6.34 -14.99 5.62
CA ASP A 113 -6.86 -13.69 6.05
C ASP A 113 -8.19 -13.79 6.83
N LEU A 114 -8.82 -14.98 6.88
CA LEU A 114 -10.17 -15.20 7.44
C LEU A 114 -10.21 -16.14 8.66
N GLU A 115 -9.05 -16.64 9.11
CA GLU A 115 -8.88 -17.44 10.33
C GLU A 115 -8.12 -16.64 11.41
#